data_AF-A0A6B3R4Y3-F1
#
_entry.id   AF-A0A6B3R4Y3-F1
#
_cell.length_a   1.000
_cell.length_b   1.000
_cell.length_c   1.000
_cell.angle_alpha   90.00
_cell.angle_beta   90.00
_cell.angle_gamma   90.00
#
_symmetry.space_group_name_H-M   'P 1'
#
loop_
_entity.id
_entity.type
_entity.pdbx_description
1 polymer ?
#
loop_
_entity_poly.entity_id
_entity_poly.type
_entity_poly.pdbx_seq_one_letter_code
_entity_poly.pdbx_strand_id
1 'polypeptide(L)'
;MKLPQYILIIGFLASFLVAKADPTSYSGKVSITAESENYIAKHYHNWTSDTEEELYEMISTDQNPFDENNNYAYIELIDKRTGKTIFKKPSTALTQIEISKNEKHIVGISNIMVWNPYQLVIYDTNGKLIKKRNFSSEEAKLTLSEYDKFAVNYHTQCEKLAEFTYYQNDNVYIDFLRMGMPTELGDAWDFLFDFTARNHLTPNIWETTTNYVQWFHEENPKMELNYENDVLKSIAINDPEHKQYRINISE
;
A
#
# COMPACT_ATOMS: atom_id res chain seq x y z
N MET A 1 9.14 -2.45 63.59
CA MET A 1 9.45 -1.46 62.53
C MET A 1 8.56 -1.80 61.35
N LYS A 2 7.47 -1.06 61.12
CA LYS A 2 6.44 -1.37 60.10
C LYS A 2 6.79 -0.67 58.79
N LEU A 3 7.01 -1.42 57.71
CA LEU A 3 7.16 -0.89 56.35
C LEU A 3 5.79 -0.39 55.84
N PRO A 4 5.70 0.75 55.13
CA PRO A 4 4.43 1.28 54.65
C PRO A 4 3.96 0.50 53.42
N GLN A 5 2.76 -0.07 53.54
CA GLN A 5 2.07 -0.95 52.59
C GLN A 5 1.36 -0.17 51.46
N TYR A 6 1.92 0.97 51.02
CA TYR A 6 1.24 1.94 50.16
C TYR A 6 2.01 2.32 48.88
N ILE A 7 3.00 1.55 48.45
CA ILE A 7 3.74 1.77 47.18
C ILE A 7 3.39 0.68 46.14
N LEU A 8 2.15 0.18 46.14
CA LEU A 8 1.74 -0.89 45.23
C LEU A 8 0.37 -0.66 44.57
N ILE A 9 -0.03 0.61 44.42
CA ILE A 9 -1.29 0.98 43.72
C ILE A 9 -1.04 2.02 42.60
N ILE A 10 0.15 2.64 42.52
CA ILE A 10 0.46 3.62 41.44
C ILE A 10 0.98 2.93 40.17
N GLY A 11 1.38 1.66 40.23
CA GLY A 11 1.87 0.90 39.07
C GLY A 11 0.79 0.29 38.17
N PHE A 12 -0.49 0.28 38.59
CA PHE A 12 -1.56 -0.40 37.83
C PHE A 12 -2.40 0.55 36.95
N LEU A 13 -2.17 1.86 37.01
CA LEU A 13 -2.91 2.86 36.25
C LEU A 13 -2.17 3.37 35.00
N ALA A 14 -0.91 2.97 34.80
CA ALA A 14 -0.10 3.40 33.65
C ALA A 14 -0.22 2.48 32.42
N SER A 15 -0.96 1.37 32.52
CA SER A 15 -1.13 0.38 31.44
C SER A 15 -2.41 0.53 30.62
N PHE A 16 -3.22 1.57 30.86
CA PHE A 16 -4.18 2.04 29.87
C PHE A 16 -3.46 2.99 28.91
N LEU A 17 -2.46 2.49 28.19
CA LEU A 17 -2.17 3.03 26.87
C LEU A 17 -3.43 2.76 26.05
N VAL A 18 -4.36 3.72 26.10
CA VAL A 18 -5.58 3.71 25.31
C VAL A 18 -5.12 3.64 23.87
N ALA A 19 -5.12 2.44 23.29
CA ALA A 19 -5.07 2.24 21.86
C ALA A 19 -6.27 3.01 21.32
N LYS A 20 -6.01 4.24 20.85
CA LYS A 20 -7.02 5.04 20.18
C LYS A 20 -7.19 4.41 18.81
N ALA A 21 -8.10 3.45 18.72
CA ALA A 21 -8.66 3.07 17.44
C ALA A 21 -9.22 4.34 16.79
N ASP A 22 -9.09 4.44 15.47
CA ASP A 22 -9.64 5.59 14.78
C ASP A 22 -11.17 5.58 14.97
N PRO A 23 -11.78 6.72 15.31
CA PRO A 23 -13.19 6.76 15.68
C PRO A 23 -14.14 6.42 14.51
N THR A 24 -13.66 6.48 13.27
CA THR A 24 -14.45 6.26 12.05
C THR A 24 -13.58 5.68 10.95
N SER A 25 -14.10 4.72 10.17
CA SER A 25 -13.45 4.28 8.94
C SER A 25 -13.43 5.40 7.89
N TYR A 26 -12.44 5.39 6.99
CA TYR A 26 -12.40 6.27 5.84
C TYR A 26 -13.67 6.09 4.99
N SER A 27 -14.36 7.20 4.70
CA SER A 27 -15.63 7.21 3.96
C SER A 27 -15.69 8.38 2.97
N GLY A 28 -14.66 8.50 2.14
CA GLY A 28 -14.49 9.61 1.21
C GLY A 28 -14.93 9.32 -0.22
N LYS A 29 -15.38 10.37 -0.92
CA LYS A 29 -15.52 10.40 -2.38
C LYS A 29 -14.50 11.39 -2.93
N VAL A 30 -13.62 10.92 -3.81
CA VAL A 30 -12.51 11.71 -4.33
C VAL A 30 -12.55 11.72 -5.84
N SER A 31 -12.34 12.90 -6.41
CA SER A 31 -12.03 13.08 -7.82
C SER A 31 -10.81 13.99 -7.94
N ILE A 32 -9.73 13.45 -8.48
CA ILE A 32 -8.45 14.13 -8.64
C ILE A 32 -8.04 14.12 -10.10
N THR A 33 -7.31 15.16 -10.51
CA THR A 33 -6.86 15.34 -11.90
C THR A 33 -5.39 15.69 -11.90
N ALA A 34 -4.63 15.07 -12.81
CA ALA A 34 -3.29 15.49 -13.19
C ALA A 34 -3.26 15.84 -14.66
N GLU A 35 -2.52 16.89 -15.02
CA GLU A 35 -2.40 17.33 -16.40
C GLU A 35 -0.93 17.44 -16.81
N SER A 36 -0.68 17.11 -18.07
CA SER A 36 0.58 17.34 -18.76
C SER A 36 0.33 18.17 -20.03
N GLU A 37 1.29 18.21 -20.95
CA GLU A 37 1.16 18.91 -22.23
C GLU A 37 0.09 18.24 -23.12
N ASN A 38 0.17 16.91 -23.27
CA ASN A 38 -0.66 16.14 -24.18
C ASN A 38 -1.83 15.40 -23.51
N TYR A 39 -1.81 15.22 -22.18
CA TYR A 39 -2.77 14.36 -21.49
C TYR A 39 -3.42 14.98 -20.25
N ILE A 40 -4.64 14.52 -19.97
CA ILE A 40 -5.34 14.71 -18.69
C ILE A 40 -5.58 13.31 -18.11
N ALA A 41 -5.03 13.04 -16.93
CA ALA A 41 -5.33 11.86 -16.15
C ALA A 41 -6.34 12.22 -15.06
N LYS A 42 -7.40 11.45 -14.92
CA LYS A 42 -8.41 11.60 -13.87
C LYS A 42 -8.48 10.32 -13.07
N HIS A 43 -8.55 10.45 -11.75
CA HIS A 43 -8.89 9.35 -10.87
C HIS A 43 -10.17 9.69 -10.12
N TYR A 44 -11.01 8.67 -9.95
CA TYR A 44 -12.21 8.72 -9.14
C TYR A 44 -12.22 7.54 -8.18
N HIS A 45 -12.62 7.79 -6.94
CA HIS A 45 -13.10 6.71 -6.09
C HIS A 45 -14.29 7.16 -5.23
N ASN A 46 -15.16 6.22 -4.89
CA ASN A 46 -16.21 6.34 -3.92
C ASN A 46 -15.98 5.29 -2.84
N TRP A 47 -15.77 5.73 -1.60
CA TRP A 47 -15.57 4.88 -0.44
C TRP A 47 -16.66 5.09 0.61
N THR A 48 -17.78 5.65 0.18
CA THR A 48 -18.94 5.88 1.04
C THR A 48 -19.80 4.62 1.14
N SER A 49 -20.86 4.67 1.95
CA SER A 49 -21.86 3.59 2.05
C SER A 49 -22.52 3.22 0.72
N ASP A 50 -22.48 4.11 -0.28
CA ASP A 50 -23.07 3.87 -1.61
C ASP A 50 -22.40 2.73 -2.38
N THR A 51 -21.17 2.36 -2.00
CA THR A 51 -20.38 1.30 -2.65
C THR A 51 -19.86 0.27 -1.63
N GLU A 52 -20.44 0.22 -0.43
CA GLU A 52 -19.97 -0.63 0.67
C GLU A 52 -20.07 -2.13 0.33
N GLU A 53 -21.12 -2.53 -0.38
CA GLU A 53 -21.33 -3.92 -0.79
C GLU A 53 -20.23 -4.39 -1.75
N GLU A 54 -19.91 -3.60 -2.77
CA GLU A 54 -18.86 -3.92 -3.74
C GLU A 54 -17.46 -3.88 -3.13
N LEU A 55 -17.22 -2.96 -2.18
CA LEU A 55 -15.98 -2.93 -1.41
C LEU A 55 -15.83 -4.17 -0.54
N TYR A 56 -16.91 -4.59 0.12
CA TYR A 56 -16.92 -5.81 0.93
C TYR A 56 -16.73 -7.06 0.07
N GLU A 57 -17.35 -7.12 -1.11
CA GLU A 57 -17.17 -8.22 -2.07
C GLU A 57 -15.71 -8.33 -2.52
N MET A 58 -15.08 -7.22 -2.94
CA MET A 58 -13.66 -7.22 -3.30
C MET A 58 -12.78 -7.68 -2.15
N ILE A 59 -13.01 -7.18 -0.93
CA ILE A 59 -12.17 -7.53 0.23
C ILE A 59 -12.37 -8.96 0.73
N SER A 60 -13.56 -9.52 0.56
CA SER A 60 -13.87 -10.91 0.97
C SER A 60 -13.51 -11.97 -0.07
N THR A 61 -13.03 -11.57 -1.25
CA THR A 61 -12.67 -12.48 -2.36
C THR A 61 -11.15 -12.49 -2.61
N ASP A 62 -10.69 -12.02 -3.77
CA ASP A 62 -9.26 -12.02 -4.15
C ASP A 62 -8.56 -10.69 -3.83
N GLN A 63 -9.30 -9.71 -3.33
CA GLN A 63 -8.84 -8.35 -3.05
C GLN A 63 -8.21 -7.68 -4.28
N ASN A 64 -8.76 -7.92 -5.46
CA ASN A 64 -8.30 -7.34 -6.71
C ASN A 64 -9.15 -6.13 -7.13
N PRO A 65 -8.66 -4.89 -6.96
CA PRO A 65 -9.38 -3.70 -7.38
C PRO A 65 -9.27 -3.44 -8.90
N PHE A 66 -8.58 -4.31 -9.65
CA PHE A 66 -8.38 -4.14 -11.09
C PHE A 66 -9.37 -4.97 -11.92
N ASP A 67 -10.33 -5.64 -11.27
CA ASP A 67 -11.40 -6.35 -11.94
C ASP A 67 -12.35 -5.39 -12.67
N GLU A 68 -12.86 -5.79 -13.84
CA GLU A 68 -13.74 -4.97 -14.68
C GLU A 68 -15.10 -4.70 -14.02
N ASN A 69 -15.49 -5.44 -12.98
CA ASN A 69 -16.69 -5.19 -12.19
C ASN A 69 -16.48 -4.12 -11.10
N ASN A 70 -15.25 -3.63 -10.87
CA ASN A 70 -15.02 -2.53 -9.93
C ASN A 70 -15.69 -1.25 -10.44
N ASN A 71 -16.74 -0.84 -9.73
CA ASN A 71 -17.51 0.36 -10.00
C ASN A 71 -17.21 1.50 -9.00
N TYR A 72 -16.42 1.24 -7.96
CA TYR A 72 -16.14 2.17 -6.88
C TYR A 72 -14.88 2.99 -7.15
N ALA A 73 -13.95 2.54 -7.98
CA ALA A 73 -12.74 3.29 -8.33
C ALA A 73 -12.27 3.06 -9.77
N TYR A 74 -11.84 4.14 -10.44
CA TYR A 74 -11.28 4.05 -11.78
C TYR A 74 -10.26 5.16 -12.06
N ILE A 75 -9.37 4.88 -13.02
CA ILE A 75 -8.47 5.85 -13.62
C ILE A 75 -8.78 6.01 -15.11
N GLU A 76 -8.72 7.24 -15.61
CA GLU A 76 -9.02 7.63 -16.99
C GLU A 76 -7.89 8.48 -17.54
N LEU A 77 -7.46 8.22 -18.78
CA LEU A 77 -6.54 9.08 -19.52
C LEU A 77 -7.23 9.66 -20.76
N ILE A 78 -7.11 10.98 -20.94
CA ILE A 78 -7.73 11.73 -22.03
C ILE A 78 -6.65 12.44 -22.84
N ASP A 79 -6.70 12.32 -24.17
CA ASP A 79 -5.88 13.09 -25.10
C ASP A 79 -6.38 14.54 -25.15
N LYS A 80 -5.53 15.52 -24.77
CA LYS A 80 -5.92 16.94 -24.68
C LYS A 80 -6.27 17.54 -26.03
N ARG A 81 -5.62 17.10 -27.09
CA ARG A 81 -5.80 17.66 -28.44
C ARG A 81 -7.16 17.29 -29.03
N THR A 82 -7.59 16.05 -28.83
CA THR A 82 -8.81 15.49 -29.42
C THR A 82 -9.98 15.43 -28.45
N GLY A 83 -9.72 15.54 -27.14
CA GLY A 83 -10.70 15.37 -26.08
C GLY A 83 -11.19 13.93 -25.92
N LYS A 84 -10.55 12.96 -26.59
CA LYS A 84 -10.96 11.55 -26.54
C LYS A 84 -10.31 10.84 -25.37
N THR A 85 -11.11 10.05 -24.66
CA THR A 85 -10.60 9.06 -23.69
C THR A 85 -9.76 8.02 -24.42
N ILE A 86 -8.51 7.88 -24.01
CA ILE A 86 -7.57 6.85 -24.49
C ILE A 86 -7.91 5.52 -23.81
N PHE A 87 -8.05 5.56 -22.48
CA PHE A 87 -8.54 4.42 -21.71
C PHE A 87 -9.28 4.89 -20.45
N LYS A 88 -10.14 4.02 -19.95
CA LYS A 88 -10.74 4.09 -18.61
C LYS A 88 -10.68 2.68 -18.02
N LYS A 89 -10.05 2.54 -16.85
CA LYS A 89 -9.80 1.23 -16.23
C LYS A 89 -10.13 1.23 -14.75
N PRO A 90 -10.62 0.10 -14.20
CA PRO A 90 -10.63 -0.16 -12.78
C PRO A 90 -9.30 0.19 -12.10
N SER A 91 -9.39 0.75 -10.90
CA SER A 91 -8.20 1.07 -10.10
C SER A 91 -8.46 0.90 -8.62
N THR A 92 -7.37 0.91 -7.85
CA THR A 92 -7.42 1.01 -6.38
C THR A 92 -7.80 2.43 -5.96
N ALA A 93 -8.18 2.68 -4.71
CA ALA A 93 -8.44 4.05 -4.25
C ALA A 93 -7.14 4.86 -4.15
N LEU A 94 -6.97 5.84 -5.03
CA LEU A 94 -5.85 6.77 -5.03
C LEU A 94 -6.24 8.11 -4.43
N THR A 95 -5.33 8.71 -3.68
CA THR A 95 -5.50 10.06 -3.13
C THR A 95 -4.69 11.10 -3.89
N GLN A 96 -3.69 10.66 -4.67
CA GLN A 96 -2.92 11.53 -5.54
C GLN A 96 -2.52 10.82 -6.84
N ILE A 97 -2.39 11.58 -7.92
CA ILE A 97 -1.94 11.10 -9.24
C ILE A 97 -0.98 12.09 -9.87
N GLU A 98 -0.04 11.59 -10.66
CA GLU A 98 0.90 12.38 -11.47
C GLU A 98 1.09 11.74 -12.85
N ILE A 99 1.25 12.56 -13.89
CA ILE A 99 1.71 12.11 -15.21
C ILE A 99 3.22 12.37 -15.27
N SER A 100 3.99 11.35 -15.68
CA SER A 100 5.44 11.48 -15.78
C SER A 100 5.85 12.61 -16.73
N LYS A 101 7.00 13.25 -16.48
CA LYS A 101 7.48 14.37 -17.33
C LYS A 101 7.65 14.04 -18.81
N ASN A 102 7.96 12.78 -19.12
CA ASN A 102 8.07 12.28 -20.50
C ASN A 102 6.74 11.73 -21.04
N GLU A 103 5.66 11.87 -20.27
CA GLU A 103 4.29 11.45 -20.59
C GLU A 103 4.18 9.98 -21.01
N LYS A 104 5.04 9.12 -20.46
CA LYS A 104 5.00 7.66 -20.71
C LYS A 104 4.24 6.90 -19.64
N HIS A 105 4.07 7.48 -18.45
CA HIS A 105 3.48 6.80 -17.30
C HIS A 105 2.53 7.70 -16.53
N ILE A 106 1.56 7.06 -15.87
CA ILE A 106 0.71 7.67 -14.85
C ILE A 106 1.01 6.95 -13.55
N VAL A 107 1.34 7.72 -12.51
CA VAL A 107 1.63 7.18 -11.18
C VAL A 107 0.52 7.59 -10.24
N GLY A 108 -0.06 6.62 -9.56
CA GLY A 108 -1.06 6.82 -8.53
C GLY A 108 -0.52 6.40 -7.18
N ILE A 109 -0.71 7.25 -6.17
CA ILE A 109 -0.40 6.93 -4.79
C ILE A 109 -1.61 7.14 -3.87
N SER A 110 -1.63 6.41 -2.76
CA SER A 110 -2.70 6.47 -1.77
C SER A 110 -2.15 6.34 -0.37
N ASN A 111 -2.78 7.06 0.54
CA ASN A 111 -2.59 6.92 1.98
C ASN A 111 -3.78 6.22 2.65
N ILE A 112 -4.74 5.73 1.88
CA ILE A 112 -5.85 4.90 2.38
C ILE A 112 -5.30 3.49 2.60
N MET A 113 -5.42 2.98 3.83
CA MET A 113 -5.02 1.61 4.20
C MET A 113 -6.22 0.66 4.17
N VAL A 114 -7.33 1.06 4.78
CA VAL A 114 -8.47 0.17 4.99
C VAL A 114 -9.18 -0.16 3.69
N TRP A 115 -9.38 -1.45 3.48
CA TRP A 115 -9.97 -1.99 2.25
C TRP A 115 -9.24 -1.58 0.97
N ASN A 116 -8.03 -1.02 1.06
CA ASN A 116 -7.27 -0.59 -0.09
C ASN A 116 -6.05 -1.51 -0.24
N PRO A 117 -6.11 -2.53 -1.10
CA PRO A 117 -5.05 -3.53 -1.18
C PRO A 117 -3.74 -2.98 -1.76
N TYR A 118 -3.78 -1.86 -2.48
CA TYR A 118 -2.59 -1.25 -3.07
C TYR A 118 -2.55 0.26 -2.83
N GLN A 119 -1.38 0.76 -2.42
CA GLN A 119 -1.14 2.19 -2.21
C GLN A 119 -0.30 2.82 -3.31
N LEU A 120 0.38 2.03 -4.14
CA LEU A 120 1.07 2.50 -5.33
C LEU A 120 0.58 1.73 -6.54
N VAL A 121 0.30 2.46 -7.63
CA VAL A 121 0.06 1.90 -8.96
C VAL A 121 0.78 2.73 -10.02
N ILE A 122 1.24 2.08 -11.07
CA ILE A 122 1.85 2.74 -12.24
C ILE A 122 1.23 2.13 -13.49
N TYR A 123 0.68 2.99 -14.35
CA TYR A 123 0.16 2.63 -15.66
C TYR A 123 1.05 3.21 -16.76
N ASP A 124 1.11 2.55 -17.91
CA ASP A 124 1.55 3.20 -19.15
C ASP A 124 0.40 4.02 -19.78
N THR A 125 0.70 4.77 -20.84
CA THR A 125 -0.31 5.58 -21.54
C THR A 125 -1.35 4.78 -22.33
N ASN A 126 -1.17 3.46 -22.47
CA ASN A 126 -2.16 2.56 -23.05
C ASN A 126 -3.07 1.93 -21.99
N GLY A 127 -2.87 2.25 -20.70
CA GLY A 127 -3.63 1.72 -19.58
C GLY A 127 -3.14 0.35 -19.10
N LYS A 128 -1.96 -0.10 -19.52
CA LYS A 128 -1.36 -1.32 -18.97
C LYS A 128 -0.82 -1.04 -17.58
N LEU A 129 -1.22 -1.84 -16.59
CA LEU A 129 -0.65 -1.81 -15.25
C LEU A 129 0.80 -2.33 -15.30
N ILE A 130 1.74 -1.47 -14.95
CA ILE A 130 3.19 -1.74 -14.94
C ILE A 130 3.65 -2.20 -13.56
N LYS A 131 3.16 -1.57 -12.49
CA LYS A 131 3.48 -1.91 -11.11
C LYS A 131 2.28 -1.65 -10.22
N LYS A 132 2.10 -2.50 -9.21
CA LYS A 132 1.25 -2.26 -8.05
C LYS A 132 2.03 -2.66 -6.79
N ARG A 133 1.75 -2.01 -5.66
CA ARG A 133 2.42 -2.32 -4.38
C ARG A 133 1.56 -1.94 -3.19
N ASN A 134 1.51 -2.84 -2.21
CA ASN A 134 1.00 -2.56 -0.86
C ASN A 134 2.13 -1.99 0.01
N PHE A 135 1.78 -1.17 0.99
CA PHE A 135 2.72 -0.67 1.97
C PHE A 135 2.20 -0.93 3.38
N SER A 136 3.06 -1.53 4.19
CA SER A 136 2.88 -1.76 5.61
C SER A 136 4.00 -1.12 6.42
N SER A 137 3.72 -0.79 7.68
CA SER A 137 4.74 -0.24 8.59
C SER A 137 5.77 -1.29 9.03
N GLU A 138 5.40 -2.57 8.91
CA GLU A 138 6.18 -3.73 9.34
C GLU A 138 6.04 -4.89 8.36
N GLU A 139 7.11 -5.67 8.21
CA GLU A 139 7.21 -6.83 7.32
C GLU A 139 7.93 -7.96 8.07
N ALA A 140 7.76 -9.21 7.64
CA ALA A 140 8.60 -10.28 8.13
C ALA A 140 9.95 -10.22 7.42
N LYS A 141 11.04 -10.11 8.16
CA LYS A 141 12.41 -10.12 7.63
C LYS A 141 13.05 -11.48 7.86
N LEU A 142 13.19 -12.24 6.78
CA LEU A 142 13.77 -13.59 6.78
C LEU A 142 15.13 -13.58 6.09
N THR A 143 16.06 -14.40 6.57
CA THR A 143 17.19 -14.86 5.75
C THR A 143 16.68 -15.81 4.65
N LEU A 144 17.48 -16.06 3.61
CA LEU A 144 17.13 -17.04 2.57
C LEU A 144 16.81 -18.43 3.14
N SER A 145 17.56 -18.89 4.16
CA SER A 145 17.30 -20.20 4.78
C SER A 145 16.01 -20.23 5.58
N GLU A 146 15.61 -19.12 6.20
CA GLU A 146 14.33 -19.01 6.92
C GLU A 146 13.17 -18.93 5.93
N TYR A 147 13.35 -18.23 4.81
CA TYR A 147 12.39 -18.20 3.72
C TYR A 147 12.19 -19.60 3.09
N ASP A 148 13.26 -20.36 2.86
CA ASP A 148 13.15 -21.74 2.35
C ASP A 148 12.34 -22.63 3.32
N LYS A 149 12.58 -22.49 4.63
CA LYS A 149 11.79 -23.20 5.65
C LYS A 149 10.33 -22.77 5.61
N PHE A 150 10.06 -21.48 5.46
CA PHE A 150 8.71 -20.94 5.32
C PHE A 150 8.01 -21.52 4.09
N ALA A 151 8.66 -21.47 2.93
CA ALA A 151 8.12 -21.96 1.66
C ALA A 151 7.84 -23.48 1.67
N VAL A 152 8.64 -24.26 2.40
CA VAL A 152 8.42 -25.71 2.56
C VAL A 152 7.29 -26.01 3.53
N ASN A 153 7.26 -25.36 4.69
CA ASN A 153 6.29 -25.66 5.75
C ASN A 153 4.90 -25.04 5.50
N TYR A 154 4.86 -23.92 4.78
CA TYR A 154 3.67 -23.10 4.54
C TYR A 154 3.51 -22.81 3.04
N HIS A 155 3.64 -23.85 2.21
CA HIS A 155 3.68 -23.72 0.74
C HIS A 155 2.52 -22.91 0.15
N THR A 156 1.28 -23.21 0.53
CA THR A 156 0.09 -22.50 0.04
C THR A 156 0.09 -21.03 0.43
N GLN A 157 0.52 -20.70 1.66
CA GLN A 157 0.63 -19.32 2.13
C GLN A 157 1.75 -18.58 1.41
N CYS A 158 2.88 -19.26 1.14
CA CYS A 158 3.98 -18.73 0.36
C CYS A 158 3.54 -18.36 -1.07
N GLU A 159 2.71 -19.19 -1.72
CA GLU A 159 2.14 -18.87 -3.05
C GLU A 159 1.26 -17.62 -3.01
N LYS A 160 0.42 -17.48 -1.97
CA LYS A 160 -0.43 -16.30 -1.77
C LYS A 160 0.38 -15.01 -1.52
N LEU A 161 1.50 -15.15 -0.81
CA LEU A 161 2.37 -14.03 -0.43
C LEU A 161 3.44 -13.71 -1.49
N ALA A 162 3.50 -14.45 -2.60
CA ALA A 162 4.54 -14.28 -3.62
C ALA A 162 4.58 -12.85 -4.19
N GLU A 163 3.42 -12.20 -4.38
CA GLU A 163 3.31 -10.80 -4.82
C GLU A 163 3.81 -9.78 -3.78
N PHE A 164 3.81 -10.17 -2.51
CA PHE A 164 4.15 -9.36 -1.35
C PHE A 164 5.53 -9.71 -0.78
N THR A 165 6.31 -10.46 -1.55
CA THR A 165 7.65 -10.91 -1.18
C THR A 165 8.70 -10.12 -1.96
N TYR A 166 9.62 -9.50 -1.24
CA TYR A 166 10.64 -8.61 -1.77
C TYR A 166 12.04 -9.10 -1.40
N TYR A 167 12.96 -9.07 -2.35
CA TYR A 167 14.33 -9.51 -2.13
C TYR A 167 15.26 -8.31 -2.07
N GLN A 168 15.99 -8.17 -0.96
CA GLN A 168 16.95 -7.08 -0.82
C GLN A 168 18.17 -7.52 -0.01
N ASN A 169 19.34 -7.42 -0.66
CA ASN A 169 20.59 -7.97 -0.15
C ASN A 169 20.44 -9.48 0.11
N ASP A 170 20.80 -9.95 1.30
CA ASP A 170 20.70 -11.36 1.72
C ASP A 170 19.41 -11.69 2.50
N ASN A 171 18.40 -10.82 2.43
CA ASN A 171 17.14 -10.99 3.15
C ASN A 171 15.94 -11.00 2.19
N VAL A 172 14.89 -11.67 2.64
CA VAL A 172 13.56 -11.71 2.04
C VAL A 172 12.62 -10.97 2.99
N TYR A 173 11.89 -10.00 2.48
CA TYR A 173 10.90 -9.23 3.21
C TYR A 173 9.52 -9.61 2.71
N ILE A 174 8.63 -9.99 3.63
CA ILE A 174 7.26 -10.39 3.28
C ILE A 174 6.29 -9.42 3.95
N ASP A 175 5.50 -8.72 3.14
CA ASP A 175 4.36 -7.96 3.65
C ASP A 175 3.20 -8.94 3.92
N PHE A 176 2.98 -9.20 5.21
CA PHE A 176 1.95 -10.11 5.69
C PHE A 176 0.85 -9.39 6.47
N LEU A 177 0.92 -8.06 6.63
CA LEU A 177 0.06 -7.28 7.52
C LEU A 177 -1.16 -6.65 6.83
N ARG A 178 -1.63 -7.24 5.73
CA ARG A 178 -2.86 -6.81 5.05
C ARG A 178 -4.13 -7.40 5.65
N MET A 179 -5.26 -6.78 5.35
CA MET A 179 -6.56 -7.22 5.85
C MET A 179 -6.86 -8.68 5.45
N GLY A 180 -7.36 -9.45 6.41
CA GLY A 180 -7.70 -10.87 6.23
C GLY A 180 -6.54 -11.84 6.43
N MET A 181 -5.29 -11.37 6.48
CA MET A 181 -4.12 -12.26 6.53
C MET A 181 -4.02 -13.17 7.75
N PRO A 182 -4.36 -12.76 9.00
CA PRO A 182 -4.33 -13.70 10.12
C PRO A 182 -5.18 -14.94 9.86
N THR A 183 -6.37 -14.76 9.28
CA THR A 183 -7.28 -15.85 8.91
C THR A 183 -6.73 -16.66 7.73
N GLU A 184 -6.20 -15.99 6.71
CA GLU A 184 -5.71 -16.66 5.50
C GLU A 184 -4.40 -17.42 5.71
N LEU A 185 -3.55 -16.96 6.63
CA LEU A 185 -2.24 -17.52 6.89
C LEU A 185 -2.28 -18.62 7.95
N GLY A 186 -3.22 -18.57 8.91
CA GLY A 186 -3.29 -19.56 9.99
C GLY A 186 -1.97 -19.61 10.77
N ASP A 187 -1.44 -20.80 11.02
CA ASP A 187 -0.16 -21.00 11.74
C ASP A 187 1.05 -20.31 11.07
N ALA A 188 0.97 -20.04 9.75
CA ALA A 188 2.01 -19.30 9.04
C ALA A 188 2.11 -17.84 9.52
N TRP A 189 1.02 -17.29 10.05
CA TRP A 189 1.01 -15.95 10.66
C TRP A 189 1.98 -15.88 11.82
N ASP A 190 1.89 -16.82 12.77
CA ASP A 190 2.74 -16.83 13.96
C ASP A 190 4.22 -16.98 13.58
N PHE A 191 4.51 -17.83 12.59
CA PHE A 191 5.86 -17.94 12.05
C PHE A 191 6.38 -16.59 11.54
N LEU A 192 5.64 -15.90 10.68
CA LEU A 192 6.08 -14.61 10.11
C LEU A 192 6.16 -13.52 11.17
N PHE A 193 5.23 -13.54 12.13
CA PHE A 193 5.15 -12.56 13.22
C PHE A 193 6.41 -12.58 14.10
N ASP A 194 7.01 -13.75 14.34
CA ASP A 194 8.28 -13.88 15.07
C ASP A 194 9.46 -13.17 14.37
N PHE A 195 9.35 -12.90 13.06
CA PHE A 195 10.36 -12.21 12.26
C PHE A 195 9.99 -10.77 11.90
N THR A 196 8.98 -10.20 12.57
CA THR A 196 8.51 -8.84 12.30
C THR A 196 9.64 -7.81 12.46
N ALA A 197 9.81 -6.98 11.44
CA ALA A 197 10.76 -5.88 11.40
C ALA A 197 10.10 -4.65 10.74
N ARG A 198 10.72 -3.47 10.90
CA ARG A 198 10.31 -2.28 10.15
C ARG A 198 10.46 -2.50 8.65
N ASN A 199 9.59 -1.85 7.87
CA ASN A 199 9.61 -1.90 6.41
C ASN A 199 11.02 -1.65 5.84
N HIS A 200 11.46 -2.49 4.89
CA HIS A 200 12.81 -2.43 4.32
C HIS A 200 13.10 -1.17 3.51
N LEU A 201 12.07 -0.52 2.95
CA LEU A 201 12.24 0.69 2.15
C LEU A 201 12.57 1.90 3.01
N THR A 202 11.84 2.06 4.12
CA THR A 202 12.09 3.10 5.12
C THR A 202 11.45 2.73 6.46
N PRO A 203 12.14 2.97 7.60
CA PRO A 203 11.55 2.75 8.92
C PRO A 203 10.51 3.82 9.30
N ASN A 204 10.31 4.82 8.44
CA ASN A 204 9.42 5.96 8.71
C ASN A 204 7.98 5.72 8.21
N ILE A 205 7.68 4.54 7.67
CA ILE A 205 6.30 4.15 7.40
C ILE A 205 5.60 3.89 8.72
N TRP A 206 4.43 4.49 8.91
CA TRP A 206 3.57 4.20 10.05
C TRP A 206 2.12 4.11 9.64
N GLU A 207 1.37 3.38 10.45
CA GLU A 207 -0.03 3.07 10.20
C GLU A 207 -0.87 3.45 11.40
N THR A 208 -2.09 3.89 11.14
CA THR A 208 -3.14 3.87 12.16
C THR A 208 -3.73 2.46 12.24
N THR A 209 -4.52 2.17 13.28
CA THR A 209 -5.13 0.84 13.42
C THR A 209 -6.06 0.51 12.26
N THR A 210 -6.73 1.50 11.67
CA THR A 210 -7.89 1.20 10.82
C THR A 210 -8.05 2.05 9.59
N ASN A 211 -7.20 3.05 9.29
CA ASN A 211 -7.52 3.94 8.15
C ASN A 211 -6.37 4.30 7.24
N TYR A 212 -5.19 4.45 7.81
CA TYR A 212 -4.21 5.37 7.27
C TYR A 212 -2.82 4.76 7.14
N VAL A 213 -2.37 4.79 5.90
CA VAL A 213 -1.07 4.54 5.28
C VAL A 213 -0.06 5.69 5.22
N GLN A 214 0.73 6.03 6.23
CA GLN A 214 1.72 7.11 6.05
C GLN A 214 3.06 6.58 5.55
N TRP A 215 3.24 6.50 4.23
CA TRP A 215 4.47 5.98 3.59
C TRP A 215 5.19 7.01 2.70
N PHE A 216 4.60 8.18 2.48
CA PHE A 216 5.19 9.27 1.72
C PHE A 216 4.91 10.63 2.37
N HIS A 217 5.67 11.65 1.97
CA HIS A 217 5.47 13.01 2.43
C HIS A 217 4.28 13.68 1.70
N GLU A 218 3.11 13.66 2.33
CA GLU A 218 1.83 14.10 1.72
C GLU A 218 1.82 15.53 1.18
N GLU A 219 2.44 16.48 1.87
CA GLU A 219 2.41 17.89 1.49
C GLU A 219 3.23 18.18 0.23
N ASN A 220 4.25 17.35 -0.03
CA ASN A 220 5.11 17.45 -1.21
C ASN A 220 5.48 16.04 -1.71
N PRO A 221 4.51 15.34 -2.33
CA PRO A 221 4.56 13.93 -2.70
C PRO A 221 5.31 13.70 -4.02
N LYS A 222 6.31 14.54 -4.31
CA LYS A 222 6.99 14.55 -5.60
C LYS A 222 7.68 13.21 -5.84
N MET A 223 7.39 12.64 -7.01
CA MET A 223 7.99 11.39 -7.45
C MET A 223 9.05 11.66 -8.52
N GLU A 224 10.22 11.05 -8.35
CA GLU A 224 11.27 11.06 -9.36
C GLU A 224 11.30 9.72 -10.09
N LEU A 225 10.89 9.72 -11.35
CA LEU A 225 10.89 8.53 -12.18
C LEU A 225 12.25 8.38 -12.87
N ASN A 226 12.89 7.23 -12.66
CA ASN A 226 14.23 6.92 -13.17
C ASN A 226 14.12 5.95 -14.34
N TYR A 227 14.71 6.33 -15.47
CA TYR A 227 14.65 5.59 -16.72
C TYR A 227 16.03 5.11 -17.14
N GLU A 228 16.09 3.92 -17.72
CA GLU A 228 17.27 3.38 -18.39
C GLU A 228 16.85 2.86 -19.76
N ASN A 229 17.49 3.36 -20.82
CA ASN A 229 17.14 3.01 -22.21
C ASN A 229 15.62 3.14 -22.49
N ASP A 230 15.03 4.26 -22.07
CA ASP A 230 13.59 4.55 -22.18
C ASP A 230 12.62 3.63 -21.40
N VAL A 231 13.15 2.71 -20.58
CA VAL A 231 12.37 1.83 -19.71
C VAL A 231 12.37 2.37 -18.28
N LEU A 232 11.20 2.47 -17.66
CA LEU A 232 11.10 2.86 -16.25
C LEU A 232 11.72 1.78 -15.36
N LYS A 233 12.73 2.14 -14.57
CA LYS A 233 13.46 1.21 -13.69
C LYS A 233 13.09 1.35 -12.24
N SER A 234 12.89 2.58 -11.76
CA SER A 234 12.49 2.85 -10.39
C SER A 234 11.77 4.18 -10.26
N ILE A 235 11.04 4.32 -9.16
CA ILE A 235 10.55 5.61 -8.67
C ILE A 235 11.29 5.94 -7.37
N ALA A 236 11.59 7.22 -7.15
CA ALA A 236 12.06 7.72 -5.88
C ALA A 236 11.02 8.66 -5.28
N ILE A 237 10.76 8.53 -3.99
CA ILE A 237 9.76 9.32 -3.26
C ILE A 237 10.30 9.63 -1.87
N ASN A 238 9.88 10.76 -1.32
CA ASN A 238 10.22 11.13 0.06
C ASN A 238 9.27 10.43 1.02
N ASP A 239 9.84 9.80 2.04
CA ASP A 239 9.10 9.28 3.18
C ASP A 239 8.56 10.42 4.07
N PRO A 240 7.77 10.11 5.11
CA PRO A 240 7.15 11.12 5.97
C PRO A 240 8.15 12.06 6.67
N GLU A 241 9.41 11.63 6.83
CA GLU A 241 10.51 12.39 7.44
C GLU A 241 11.42 13.04 6.37
N HIS A 242 10.92 13.18 5.14
CA HIS A 242 11.61 13.77 4.01
C HIS A 242 12.86 13.03 3.52
N LYS A 243 13.05 11.76 3.91
CA LYS A 243 14.15 10.95 3.38
C LYS A 243 13.70 10.27 2.09
N GLN A 244 14.49 10.44 1.03
CA GLN A 244 14.20 9.80 -0.24
C GLN A 244 14.56 8.31 -0.18
N TYR A 245 13.66 7.45 -0.63
CA TYR A 245 13.92 6.03 -0.89
C TYR A 245 13.43 5.65 -2.29
N ARG A 246 13.83 4.47 -2.76
CA ARG A 246 13.59 4.00 -4.14
C ARG A 246 12.77 2.72 -4.15
N ILE A 247 11.81 2.66 -5.07
CA ILE A 247 10.99 1.48 -5.36
C ILE A 247 11.31 1.02 -6.77
N ASN A 248 11.78 -0.21 -6.92
CA ASN A 248 12.13 -0.79 -8.21
C ASN A 248 10.88 -1.29 -8.95
N ILE A 249 10.85 -1.12 -10.27
CA ILE A 249 9.76 -1.60 -11.11
C ILE A 249 9.91 -3.10 -11.38
N SER A 250 11.10 -3.51 -11.82
CA SER A 250 11.52 -4.89 -11.96
C SER A 250 12.38 -5.29 -10.76
N GLU A 251 11.91 -6.26 -9.98
CA GLU A 251 12.72 -7.05 -9.04
C GLU A 251 13.16 -8.33 -9.74
#